data_AF-A0A520G9G7-F1
#
_entry.id   AF-A0A520G9G7-F1
#
_cell.length_a   1.000
_cell.length_b   1.000
_cell.length_c   1.000
_cell.angle_alpha   90.00
_cell.angle_beta   90.00
_cell.angle_gamma   90.00
#
_symmetry.space_group_name_H-M   'P 1'
#
loop_
_entity.id
_entity.type
_entity.pdbx_description
1 polymer ?
#
loop_
_entity_poly.entity_id
_entity_poly.type
_entity_poly.pdbx_seq_one_letter_code
_entity_poly.pdbx_strand_id
1 'polypeptide(L)' 'MRKTFQLRPEGKNPDRVLEAVKHEIRKYIKRERRRELPEGVDFWDFDCKFGTAEDTAAVVH' A
#
# COMPACT_ATOMS: atom_id res chain seq x y z
N MET A 1 -5.88 7.45 0.70
CA MET A 1 -4.70 8.12 1.29
C MET A 1 -3.48 7.77 0.46
N ARG A 2 -2.61 8.73 0.13
CA ARG A 2 -1.35 8.45 -0.57
C ARG A 2 -0.25 8.23 0.46
N LYS A 3 0.41 7.06 0.45
CA LYS A 3 1.58 6.78 1.28
C LYS A 3 2.68 6.13 0.46
N THR A 4 3.88 6.71 0.50
CA THR A 4 5.05 6.18 -0.20
C THR A 4 5.88 5.33 0.76
N PHE A 5 6.20 4.10 0.37
CA PHE A 5 7.01 3.18 1.16
C PHE A 5 8.39 3.01 0.53
N GLN A 6 9.43 3.38 1.26
CA GLN A 6 10.80 3.05 0.86
C GLN A 6 11.09 1.60 1.25
N LEU A 7 11.37 0.75 0.27
CA LEU A 7 11.65 -0.68 0.49
C LEU A 7 13.08 -0.95 0.97
N ARG A 8 14.02 -0.03 0.68
CA ARG A 8 15.43 -0.13 1.07
C ARG A 8 15.94 1.18 1.70
N PRO A 9 15.43 1.57 2.87
CA PRO A 9 15.97 2.70 3.59
C PRO A 9 17.36 2.38 4.15
N GLU A 10 18.25 3.39 4.13
CA GLU A 10 19.63 3.26 4.61
C GLU A 10 19.67 2.89 6.10
N GLY A 11 20.54 1.94 6.47
CA GLY A 11 20.70 1.50 7.87
C GLY A 11 19.61 0.60 8.44
N LYS A 12 18.63 0.14 7.63
CA LYS A 12 17.61 -0.83 8.08
C LYS A 12 17.72 -2.16 7.35
N ASN A 13 17.35 -3.24 8.05
CA ASN A 13 17.25 -4.56 7.43
C ASN A 13 16.03 -4.60 6.48
N PRO A 14 16.23 -4.90 5.18
CA PRO A 14 15.15 -4.92 4.18
C PRO A 14 14.01 -5.87 4.53
N ASP A 15 14.28 -7.02 5.15
CA ASP A 15 13.24 -7.99 5.51
C ASP A 15 12.28 -7.42 6.56
N ARG A 16 12.81 -6.68 7.54
CA ARG A 16 11.98 -6.02 8.56
C ARG A 16 11.17 -4.87 7.98
N VAL A 17 11.74 -4.14 7.02
CA VAL A 17 11.03 -3.07 6.31
C VAL A 17 9.87 -3.66 5.52
N LEU A 18 10.12 -4.75 4.79
CA LEU A 18 9.10 -5.46 4.03
C LEU A 18 7.94 -5.95 4.91
N GLU A 19 8.23 -6.55 6.06
CA GLU A 19 7.18 -6.97 7.00
C GLU A 19 6.41 -5.80 7.62
N ALA A 20 7.09 -4.69 7.94
CA ALA A 20 6.43 -3.48 8.43
C ALA A 20 5.46 -2.89 7.39
N VAL A 21 5.90 -2.80 6.12
CA VAL A 21 5.08 -2.33 5.00
C VAL A 21 3.87 -3.25 4.80
N LYS A 22 4.06 -4.57 4.76
CA LYS A 22 2.96 -5.54 4.67
C LYS A 22 1.97 -5.40 5.82
N HIS A 23 2.45 -5.26 7.05
CA HIS A 23 1.60 -5.09 8.22
C HIS A 23 0.74 -3.83 8.12
N GLU A 24 1.34 -2.73 7.67
CA GLU A 24 0.63 -1.47 7.51
C GLU A 24 -0.44 -1.53 6.42
N ILE A 25 -0.12 -2.11 5.25
CA ILE A 25 -1.07 -2.31 4.15
C ILE A 25 -2.26 -3.14 4.62
N ARG A 26 -2.02 -4.28 5.30
CA ARG A 26 -3.09 -5.13 5.86
C ARG A 26 -3.96 -4.38 6.87
N LYS A 27 -3.35 -3.53 7.70
CA LYS A 27 -4.08 -2.70 8.67
C LYS A 27 -5.00 -1.69 7.97
N TYR A 28 -4.53 -1.08 6.88
CA TYR A 28 -5.36 -0.19 6.07
C TYR A 28 -6.51 -0.95 5.41
N ILE A 29 -6.22 -2.06 4.71
CA ILE A 29 -7.26 -2.87 4.04
C ILE A 29 -8.34 -3.29 5.04
N LYS A 30 -7.94 -3.73 6.24
CA LYS A 30 -8.89 -4.10 7.30
C LYS A 30 -9.75 -2.93 7.77
N ARG A 31 -9.23 -1.71 7.79
CA ARG A 31 -9.99 -0.50 8.13
C ARG A 31 -10.95 -0.11 7.00
N GLU A 32 -10.49 -0.20 5.76
CA GLU A 32 -11.29 0.19 4.59
C GLU A 32 -12.44 -0.80 4.37
N ARG A 33 -12.20 -2.10 4.54
CA ARG A 33 -13.26 -3.13 4.52
C ARG A 33 -14.29 -3.01 5.64
N ARG A 34 -14.00 -2.24 6.70
CA ARG A 34 -14.97 -1.96 7.79
C ARG A 34 -15.82 -0.74 7.49
N ARG A 35 -15.49 0.06 6.47
CA ARG A 35 -16.31 1.19 6.05
C ARG A 35 -17.50 0.65 5.26
N GLU A 36 -18.62 1.32 5.41
CA GLU A 36 -19.80 1.03 4.58
C GLU A 36 -19.44 1.29 3.12
N LEU A 37 -19.71 0.30 2.28
CA LEU A 37 -19.54 0.42 0.84
C LEU A 37 -20.77 1.13 0.28
N PRO A 38 -20.60 2.09 -0.65
CA PRO A 38 -21.72 2.65 -1.40
C PRO A 38 -22.51 1.56 -2.13
N GLU A 39 -23.81 1.78 -2.38
CA GLU A 39 -24.62 0.84 -3.15
C GLU A 39 -23.98 0.59 -4.53
N GLY A 40 -23.72 -0.69 -4.82
CA GLY A 40 -23.11 -1.12 -6.08
C GLY A 40 -21.58 -1.18 -6.10
N VAL A 41 -20.89 -0.98 -4.97
CA VAL A 41 -19.44 -1.16 -4.87
C VAL A 41 -19.12 -2.43 -4.08
N ASP A 42 -18.47 -3.41 -4.72
CA ASP A 42 -18.12 -4.68 -4.07
C ASP A 42 -16.91 -4.55 -3.12
N PHE A 43 -15.94 -3.69 -3.45
CA PHE A 43 -14.76 -3.41 -2.63
C PHE A 43 -14.11 -2.06 -2.95
N TRP A 44 -13.37 -1.52 -1.99
CA TRP A 44 -12.47 -0.40 -2.21
C TRP A 44 -11.20 -0.89 -2.91
N ASP A 45 -10.97 -0.41 -4.14
CA ASP A 45 -9.76 -0.74 -4.91
C ASP A 45 -8.54 0.06 -4.43
N PHE A 46 -7.36 -0.51 -4.63
CA PHE A 46 -6.08 0.06 -4.22
C PHE A 46 -5.29 0.47 -5.46
N ASP A 47 -5.29 1.78 -5.78
CA ASP A 47 -4.40 2.34 -6.81
C ASP A 47 -2.96 2.35 -6.30
N CYS A 48 -2.29 1.21 -6.48
CA CYS A 48 -0.91 0.99 -6.10
C CYS A 48 0.01 1.21 -7.30
N LYS A 49 0.91 2.18 -7.17
CA LYS A 49 1.99 2.42 -8.14
C LYS A 49 3.31 1.92 -7.58
N PHE A 50 4.06 1.18 -8.39
CA PHE A 50 5.36 0.63 -8.03
C PHE A 50 6.43 1.06 -9.03
N GLY A 51 7.57 1.53 -8.53
CA GLY A 51 8.69 1.95 -9.35
C GLY A 51 9.88 2.37 -8.52
N THR A 52 10.99 2.65 -9.20
CA THR A 52 12.23 3.16 -8.59
C THR A 52 12.12 4.63 -8.20
N ALA A 53 11.24 5.38 -8.87
CA ALA A 53 10.90 6.77 -8.58
C ALA A 53 9.39 6.97 -8.70
N GLU A 54 8.88 8.03 -8.09
CA GLU A 54 7.45 8.38 -8.13
C GLU A 54 6.97 8.60 -9.58
N ASP A 55 7.82 9.23 -10.40
CA ASP A 55 7.50 9.59 -11.78
C ASP A 55 7.53 8.39 -12.75
N THR A 56 8.29 7.34 -12.40
CA THR A 56 8.40 6.11 -13.21
C THR A 56 7.55 4.97 -12.67
N ALA A 57 6.78 5.21 -11.61
CA ALA A 57 5.98 4.18 -10.97
C ALA A 57 4.78 3.80 -11.84
N ALA A 58 4.72 2.52 -12.23
CA ALA A 58 3.62 1.96 -13.00
C ALA A 58 2.51 1.47 -12.07
N VAL A 59 1.25 1.59 -12.51
CA VAL A 59 0.11 0.96 -11.84
C VAL A 59 0.26 -0.55 -11.99
N VAL A 60 0.15 -1.27 -10.88
CA VAL A 60 0.36 -2.73 -10.85
C VAL A 60 -0.95 -3.50 -10.65
N HIS A 61 -2.07 -2.78 -10.45
CA HIS A 61 -3.35 -3.35 -10.05
C HIS A 61 -4.45 -3.28 -11.10
#